data_AF-A0A6V7U9B5-F1
#
_entry.id   AF-A0A6V7U9B5-F1
#
_cell.length_a   1.000
_cell.length_b   1.000
_cell.length_c   1.000
_cell.angle_alpha   90.00
_cell.angle_beta   90.00
_cell.angle_gamma   90.00
#
_symmetry.space_group_name_H-M   'P 1'
#
loop_
_entity.id
_entity.type
_entity.pdbx_description
1 polymer ?
#
loop_
_entity_poly.entity_id
_entity_poly.type
_entity_poly.pdbx_seq_one_letter_code
_entity_poly.pdbx_strand_id
1 'polypeptide(L)'
;MRKGTVGEHWVACYSDNPSTVEYFDSFADEPNCDMRQSMLGNFSKVKQNKFPLQSPLSDTCGHYCIYFLILRSKNNFSSTLQKLHSIPSEARDAFLRRFIQHLLYIR
;
A
#
# COMPACT_ATOMS: atom_id res chain seq x y z
N MET A 1 -4.37 -12.04 12.56
CA MET A 1 -4.75 -12.92 11.43
C MET A 1 -3.57 -12.93 10.46
N ARG A 2 -3.25 -14.08 9.85
CA ARG A 2 -2.03 -14.30 9.06
C ARG A 2 -2.38 -14.66 7.61
N LYS A 3 -1.60 -14.10 6.68
CA LYS A 3 -1.30 -14.52 5.30
C LYS A 3 -2.45 -15.11 4.46
N GLY A 4 -2.96 -14.27 3.55
CA GLY A 4 -3.23 -14.70 2.17
C GLY A 4 -4.57 -15.39 1.89
N THR A 5 -5.53 -15.33 2.81
CA THR A 5 -6.92 -15.68 2.50
C THR A 5 -7.57 -14.55 1.69
N VAL A 6 -8.36 -14.94 0.68
CA VAL A 6 -9.04 -14.02 -0.22
C VAL A 6 -9.95 -13.09 0.59
N GLY A 7 -9.81 -11.77 0.40
CA GLY A 7 -10.70 -10.76 0.99
C GLY A 7 -10.32 -10.24 2.38
N GLU A 8 -9.23 -10.73 3.00
CA GLU A 8 -8.83 -10.26 4.34
C GLU A 8 -7.83 -9.09 4.35
N HIS A 9 -7.05 -8.93 3.29
CA HIS A 9 -5.97 -7.95 3.23
C HIS A 9 -5.96 -7.17 1.92
N TRP A 10 -5.77 -5.87 2.02
CA TRP A 10 -5.64 -4.98 0.87
C TRP A 10 -4.18 -4.66 0.62
N VAL A 11 -3.80 -4.77 -0.64
CA VAL A 11 -2.49 -4.38 -1.18
C VAL A 11 -2.71 -3.41 -2.33
N ALA A 12 -1.74 -2.55 -2.62
CA ALA A 12 -1.80 -1.64 -3.75
C ALA A 12 -0.72 -1.99 -4.77
N CYS A 13 -1.09 -1.97 -6.05
CA CYS A 13 -0.15 -2.07 -7.16
C CYS A 13 -0.20 -0.77 -7.98
N TYR A 14 0.96 -0.23 -8.33
CA TYR A 14 1.08 0.93 -9.21
C TYR A 14 2.11 0.66 -10.30
N SER A 15 1.80 1.03 -11.53
CA SER A 15 2.71 0.91 -12.67
C SER A 15 2.55 2.13 -13.56
N ASP A 16 3.67 2.81 -13.84
CA ASP A 16 3.75 3.92 -14.79
C ASP A 16 4.36 3.49 -16.13
N ASN A 17 4.77 2.22 -16.26
CA ASN A 17 5.31 1.65 -17.49
C ASN A 17 5.17 0.12 -17.53
N PRO A 18 5.11 -0.51 -18.72
CA PRO A 18 4.83 -1.94 -18.83
C PRO A 18 5.84 -2.88 -18.17
N SER A 19 7.06 -2.42 -17.89
CA SER A 19 8.15 -3.29 -17.39
C SER A 19 8.26 -3.33 -15.87
N THR A 20 7.70 -2.33 -15.17
CA THR A 20 7.88 -2.15 -13.73
C THR A 20 6.55 -2.01 -13.02
N VAL A 21 6.39 -2.73 -11.91
CA VAL A 21 5.29 -2.57 -10.97
C VAL A 21 5.82 -2.31 -9.57
N GLU A 22 5.12 -1.45 -8.84
CA GLU A 22 5.31 -1.18 -7.44
C GLU A 22 4.23 -1.92 -6.67
N TYR A 23 4.64 -2.92 -5.90
CA TYR A 23 3.80 -3.65 -4.97
C TYR A 23 3.94 -3.03 -3.58
N PHE A 24 2.83 -2.54 -3.04
CA PHE A 24 2.78 -1.94 -1.72
C PHE A 24 1.90 -2.79 -0.81
N ASP A 25 2.51 -3.22 0.30
CA ASP A 25 1.86 -3.90 1.40
C ASP A 25 2.13 -3.09 2.67
N SER A 26 1.08 -2.67 3.38
CA SER A 26 1.23 -1.88 4.61
C SER A 26 1.95 -2.62 5.73
N PHE A 27 2.00 -3.97 5.69
CA PHE A 27 2.80 -4.81 6.58
C PHE A 27 4.20 -5.13 6.03
N ALA A 28 4.52 -4.67 4.82
CA ALA A 28 5.73 -5.03 4.06
C ALA A 28 5.90 -6.53 3.82
N ASP A 29 4.80 -7.29 3.90
CA ASP A 29 4.80 -8.70 3.57
C ASP A 29 5.06 -8.91 2.07
N GLU A 30 5.73 -10.00 1.73
CA GLU A 30 5.89 -10.38 0.33
C GLU A 30 4.57 -10.84 -0.29
N PRO A 31 4.37 -10.62 -1.59
CA PRO A 31 3.20 -11.14 -2.31
C PRO A 31 3.08 -12.66 -2.15
N ASN A 32 1.87 -13.23 -2.09
CA ASN A 32 1.73 -14.69 -2.08
C ASN A 32 2.14 -15.31 -3.44
N CYS A 33 2.25 -16.64 -3.52
CA CYS A 33 2.66 -17.35 -4.73
C CYS A 33 1.76 -17.02 -5.93
N ASP A 34 0.45 -16.98 -5.72
CA ASP A 34 -0.53 -16.78 -6.77
C ASP A 34 -0.43 -15.36 -7.35
N MET A 35 -0.33 -14.34 -6.50
CA MET A 35 -0.14 -12.94 -6.91
C MET A 35 1.22 -12.74 -7.60
N ARG A 36 2.27 -13.42 -7.13
CA ARG A 36 3.59 -13.41 -7.80
C ARG A 36 3.50 -13.96 -9.20
N GLN A 37 2.82 -15.07 -9.43
CA GLN A 37 2.76 -15.72 -10.73
C GLN A 37 1.78 -15.06 -11.69
N SER A 38 0.57 -14.70 -11.22
CA SER A 38 -0.51 -14.23 -12.08
C SER A 38 -0.44 -12.74 -12.42
N MET A 39 -0.12 -11.89 -11.44
CA MET A 39 -0.18 -10.44 -11.58
C MET A 39 1.22 -9.85 -11.75
N LEU A 40 2.11 -10.12 -10.79
CA LEU A 40 3.43 -9.51 -10.73
C LEU A 40 4.42 -10.14 -11.71
N GLY A 41 4.21 -11.39 -12.11
CA GLY A 41 5.06 -12.14 -13.03
C GLY A 41 5.11 -11.57 -14.45
N ASN A 42 4.14 -10.71 -14.81
CA ASN A 42 4.11 -10.02 -16.10
C ASN A 42 5.10 -8.84 -16.17
N PHE A 43 5.72 -8.47 -15.06
CA PHE A 43 6.65 -7.34 -14.99
C PHE A 43 8.09 -7.83 -14.82
N SER A 44 9.02 -7.24 -15.56
CA SER A 44 10.45 -7.54 -15.43
C SER A 44 11.05 -7.04 -14.11
N LYS A 45 10.41 -6.05 -13.48
CA LYS A 45 10.86 -5.47 -12.21
C LYS A 45 9.68 -5.23 -11.25
N VAL A 46 9.81 -5.76 -10.05
CA VAL A 46 8.87 -5.51 -8.95
C VAL A 46 9.60 -4.71 -7.87
N LYS A 47 9.07 -3.53 -7.51
CA LYS A 47 9.52 -2.74 -6.36
C LYS A 47 8.57 -3.00 -5.19
N GLN A 48 9.10 -3.10 -3.98
CA GLN A 48 8.31 -3.30 -2.77
C GLN A 48 8.82 -2.41 -1.63
N ASN A 49 7.91 -1.97 -0.75
CA ASN A 49 8.30 -1.30 0.49
C ASN A 49 8.90 -2.30 1.48
N LYS A 50 10.03 -1.94 2.07
CA LYS A 50 10.81 -2.86 2.93
C LYS A 50 10.41 -2.84 4.40
N PHE A 51 9.70 -1.79 4.83
CA PHE A 51 9.38 -1.58 6.23
C PHE A 51 7.87 -1.53 6.44
N PRO A 52 7.37 -2.20 7.49
CA PRO A 52 5.95 -2.14 7.84
C PRO A 52 5.59 -0.71 8.25
N LEU A 53 4.43 -0.27 7.80
CA LEU A 53 3.83 1.01 8.14
C LEU A 53 2.60 0.85 9.05
N GLN A 54 1.90 -0.29 8.98
CA GLN A 54 0.70 -0.55 9.75
C GLN A 54 0.99 -1.45 10.96
N SER A 55 0.30 -1.19 12.07
CA SER A 55 0.29 -2.09 13.22
C SER A 55 -0.44 -3.40 12.88
N PRO A 56 0.08 -4.59 13.27
CA PRO A 56 -0.58 -5.87 13.03
C PRO A 56 -1.98 -6.02 13.66
N LEU A 57 -2.34 -5.15 14.60
CA LEU A 57 -3.65 -5.13 15.28
C LEU A 57 -4.67 -4.21 14.59
N SER A 58 -4.25 -3.49 13.55
CA SER A 58 -5.09 -2.54 12.85
C SER A 58 -5.76 -3.14 11.62
N ASP A 59 -6.97 -2.68 11.29
CA ASP A 59 -7.76 -3.07 10.12
C ASP A 59 -7.72 -2.01 8.99
N THR A 60 -6.75 -1.09 9.02
CA THR A 60 -6.69 0.07 8.12
C THR A 60 -5.96 -0.17 6.79
N CYS A 61 -5.63 -1.41 6.42
CA CYS A 61 -4.81 -1.71 5.23
C CYS A 61 -5.36 -1.09 3.93
N GLY A 62 -6.68 -1.08 3.75
CA GLY A 62 -7.33 -0.39 2.63
C GLY A 62 -7.10 1.13 2.61
N HIS A 63 -7.05 1.77 3.78
CA HIS A 63 -6.77 3.21 3.89
C HIS A 63 -5.33 3.53 3.49
N TYR A 64 -4.37 2.68 3.90
CA TYR A 64 -2.99 2.77 3.46
C TYR A 64 -2.88 2.64 1.94
N CYS A 65 -3.57 1.67 1.35
CA CYS A 65 -3.56 1.46 -0.10
C CYS A 65 -4.07 2.69 -0.86
N ILE A 66 -5.22 3.25 -0.46
CA ILE A 66 -5.79 4.44 -1.11
C ILE A 66 -4.85 5.63 -0.96
N TYR A 67 -4.33 5.88 0.24
CA TYR A 67 -3.42 6.99 0.48
C TYR A 67 -2.09 6.84 -0.29
N PHE A 68 -1.53 5.62 -0.33
CA PHE A 68 -0.37 5.29 -1.16
C PHE A 68 -0.61 5.63 -2.62
N LEU A 69 -1.72 5.20 -3.22
CA LEU A 69 -2.03 5.46 -4.63
C LEU A 69 -2.22 6.96 -4.92
N ILE A 70 -2.88 7.70 -4.02
CA ILE A 70 -3.04 9.15 -4.15
C ILE A 70 -1.70 9.87 -4.08
N LEU A 71 -0.83 9.51 -3.11
CA LEU A 71 0.51 10.08 -3.05
C LEU A 71 1.35 9.68 -4.27
N ARG A 72 1.24 8.44 -4.73
CA ARG A 72 2.03 7.90 -5.84
C ARG A 72 1.67 8.52 -7.17
N SER A 73 0.42 8.95 -7.36
CA SER A 73 0.02 9.74 -8.55
C SER A 73 0.74 11.09 -8.68
N LYS A 74 1.35 11.59 -7.59
CA LYS A 74 2.01 12.91 -7.54
C LYS A 74 3.51 12.84 -7.24
N ASN A 75 4.02 11.69 -6.81
CA ASN A 75 5.39 11.53 -6.32
C ASN A 75 5.97 10.21 -6.82
N ASN A 76 7.30 10.09 -6.89
CA ASN A 76 7.94 8.80 -7.12
C ASN A 76 7.75 7.86 -5.90
N PHE A 77 8.08 6.57 -6.08
CA PHE A 77 7.94 5.54 -5.05
C PHE A 77 8.63 5.90 -3.72
N SER A 78 9.91 6.26 -3.77
CA SER A 78 10.70 6.56 -2.57
C SER A 78 10.14 7.76 -1.80
N SER A 79 9.80 8.84 -2.51
CA SER A 79 9.19 10.03 -1.90
C SER A 79 7.79 9.74 -1.34
N THR A 80 7.04 8.83 -1.97
CA THR A 80 5.73 8.37 -1.48
C THR A 80 5.89 7.65 -0.14
N LEU A 81 6.81 6.69 -0.05
CA LEU A 81 7.09 5.97 1.19
C LEU A 81 7.61 6.91 2.28
N GLN A 82 8.50 7.84 1.94
CA GLN A 82 9.02 8.83 2.89
C GLN A 82 7.89 9.69 3.49
N LYS A 83 6.93 10.14 2.67
CA LYS A 83 5.76 10.89 3.15
C LYS A 83 4.90 10.05 4.09
N LEU A 84 4.62 8.79 3.74
CA LEU A 84 3.92 7.85 4.62
C LEU A 84 4.65 7.65 5.97
N HIS A 85 5.98 7.46 5.94
CA HIS A 85 6.80 7.28 7.13
C HIS A 85 6.88 8.54 8.01
N SER A 86 6.79 9.72 7.41
CA SER A 86 6.83 11.00 8.15
C SER A 86 5.62 11.22 9.07
N ILE A 87 4.53 10.48 8.86
CA ILE A 87 3.38 10.48 9.76
C ILE A 87 3.76 9.61 10.99
N PRO A 88 3.69 10.14 12.23
CA PRO A 88 4.02 9.38 13.44
C PRO A 88 3.23 8.06 13.51
N SER A 89 3.90 6.94 13.86
CA SER A 89 3.30 5.60 13.86
C SER A 89 1.98 5.55 14.65
N GLU A 90 1.99 6.08 15.87
CA GLU A 90 0.84 6.05 16.80
C GLU A 90 -0.37 6.84 16.29
N ALA A 91 -0.14 7.84 15.44
CA ALA A 91 -1.20 8.70 14.90
C ALA A 91 -1.61 8.33 13.46
N ARG A 92 -0.85 7.46 12.80
CA ARG A 92 -0.95 7.22 11.36
C ARG A 92 -2.32 6.67 10.97
N ASP A 93 -2.81 5.67 11.70
CA ASP A 93 -4.10 5.06 11.42
C ASP A 93 -5.26 6.05 11.57
N ALA A 94 -5.27 6.83 12.65
CA ALA A 94 -6.28 7.85 12.88
C ALA A 94 -6.25 8.94 11.80
N PHE A 95 -5.05 9.36 11.38
CA PHE A 95 -4.87 10.30 10.27
C PHE A 95 -5.44 9.74 8.96
N LEU A 96 -5.11 8.51 8.60
CA LEU A 96 -5.58 7.89 7.36
C LEU A 96 -7.10 7.69 7.34
N ARG A 97 -7.70 7.27 8.47
CA ARG A 97 -9.17 7.19 8.59
C ARG A 97 -9.83 8.53 8.35
N ARG A 98 -9.34 9.59 9.00
CA ARG A 98 -9.86 10.96 8.80
C ARG A 98 -9.69 11.44 7.37
N PHE A 99 -8.56 11.13 6.75
CA PHE A 99 -8.29 11.48 5.35
C PHE A 99 -9.30 10.82 4.40
N ILE A 100 -9.51 9.50 4.53
CA ILE A 100 -10.49 8.78 3.69
C ILE A 100 -11.91 9.26 3.96
N GLN A 101 -12.27 9.44 5.24
CA GLN A 101 -13.57 9.99 5.60
C GLN A 101 -13.80 11.35 4.93
N HIS A 102 -12.80 12.25 4.93
CA HIS A 102 -12.90 13.53 4.25
C HIS A 102 -13.12 13.39 2.73
N LEU A 103 -12.43 12.46 2.06
CA LEU A 103 -12.64 12.21 0.63
C LEU A 103 -14.07 11.80 0.28
N LEU A 104 -14.77 11.11 1.19
CA LEU A 104 -16.17 10.71 0.97
C LEU A 104 -17.14 11.90 0.95
N TYR A 105 -16.77 13.04 1.54
CA TYR A 105 -17.61 14.24 1.63
C TYR A 105 -17.34 15.28 0.54
N ILE A 106 -16.25 15.18 -0.22
CA ILE A 106 -15.92 16.13 -1.31
C ILE A 106 -16.49 15.62 -2.64
N ARG A 107 -17.74 15.16 -2.66
CA ARG A 107 -18.44 14.78 -3.89
C ARG A 107 -18.85 16.01 -4.69
#